data_AF-A0A382WPK6-F1
#
_entry.id   AF-A0A382WPK6-F1
#
_cell.length_a   1.000
_cell.length_b   1.000
_cell.length_c   1.000
_cell.angle_alpha   90.00
_cell.angle_beta   90.00
_cell.angle_gamma   90.00
#
_symmetry.space_group_name_H-M   'P 1'
#
loop_
_entity.id
_entity.type
_entity.pdbx_description
1 polymer ?
#
loop_
_entity_poly.entity_id
_entity_poly.type
_entity_poly.pdbx_seq_one_letter_code
_entity_poly.pdbx_strand_id
1 'polypeptide(L)'
;MAGMFLLQKNKSMVFYYGILLSLFFLGSNQVSAAEFKVNEVINQLSILQNQLDNQTLNEREIKDIRETALSLRAGSLECVGETEPQVATLNLEVEALEQIKPEVDIEIYDRLTTARNLRGQVDAQLKNCYLSVVRSTRIIDVSNKLLNEFTTEFLSKKDINIIRAIATIPEQITLLP
;
A
#
# COMPACT_ATOMS: atom_id res chain seq x y z
N MET A 1 6.95 70.94 -14.98
CA MET A 1 7.25 70.14 -13.78
C MET A 1 6.42 68.87 -13.85
N ALA A 2 7.02 67.79 -14.37
CA ALA A 2 6.42 66.47 -14.44
C ALA A 2 6.98 65.65 -13.27
N GLY A 3 6.11 65.09 -12.43
CA GLY A 3 6.53 64.26 -11.32
C GLY A 3 5.34 63.64 -10.60
N MET A 4 5.44 62.34 -10.35
CA MET A 4 4.60 61.53 -9.47
C MET A 4 3.21 61.14 -9.98
N PHE A 5 3.20 60.27 -10.99
CA PHE A 5 2.27 59.14 -11.02
C PHE A 5 3.10 57.88 -11.29
N LEU A 6 2.73 56.76 -10.65
CA LEU A 6 3.31 55.41 -10.71
C LEU A 6 4.10 55.00 -9.46
N LEU A 7 3.40 54.60 -8.39
CA LEU A 7 3.88 53.59 -7.43
C LEU A 7 2.78 53.10 -6.47
N GLN A 8 1.64 52.65 -6.97
CA GLN A 8 0.65 52.00 -6.08
C GLN A 8 -0.29 51.02 -6.79
N LYS A 9 0.24 50.07 -7.58
CA LYS A 9 -0.61 49.04 -8.21
C LYS A 9 -0.20 47.58 -8.00
N ASN A 10 0.92 47.30 -7.32
CA ASN A 10 1.48 45.93 -7.28
C ASN A 10 1.35 45.17 -5.95
N LYS A 11 0.81 45.75 -4.87
CA LYS A 11 0.70 45.05 -3.58
C LYS A 11 -0.58 44.22 -3.42
N SER A 12 -1.60 44.44 -4.25
CA SER A 12 -2.89 43.74 -4.13
C SER A 12 -2.94 42.41 -4.89
N MET A 13 -2.07 42.21 -5.89
CA MET A 13 -2.09 41.00 -6.72
C MET A 13 -1.36 39.82 -6.05
N VAL A 14 -0.31 40.09 -5.26
CA VAL A 14 0.49 39.05 -4.57
C VAL A 14 -0.29 38.39 -3.42
N PHE A 15 -1.18 39.13 -2.75
CA PHE A 15 -2.01 38.58 -1.67
C PHE A 15 -3.08 37.59 -2.16
N TYR A 16 -3.56 37.74 -3.40
CA TYR A 16 -4.58 36.85 -3.95
C TYR A 16 -4.00 35.48 -4.37
N TYR A 17 -2.75 35.44 -4.85
CA TYR A 17 -2.09 34.18 -5.21
C TYR A 17 -1.65 33.37 -3.97
N GLY A 18 -1.29 34.03 -2.86
CA GLY A 18 -0.97 33.36 -1.60
C GLY A 18 -2.18 32.70 -0.93
N ILE A 19 -3.36 33.35 -1.00
CA ILE A 19 -4.59 32.84 -0.39
C ILE A 19 -5.21 31.71 -1.24
N LEU A 20 -5.13 31.78 -2.57
CA LEU A 20 -5.63 30.73 -3.47
C LEU A 20 -4.85 29.40 -3.37
N LEU A 21 -3.55 29.44 -3.06
CA LEU A 21 -2.75 28.22 -2.81
C LEU A 21 -3.08 27.54 -1.49
N SER A 22 -3.52 28.29 -0.47
CA SER A 22 -3.93 27.73 0.83
C SER A 22 -5.32 27.07 0.82
N LEU A 23 -6.19 27.47 -0.12
CA LEU A 23 -7.57 26.98 -0.23
C LEU A 23 -7.68 25.64 -0.99
N PHE A 24 -6.65 25.21 -1.71
CA PHE A 24 -6.66 23.92 -2.41
C PHE A 24 -6.48 22.71 -1.48
N PHE A 25 -6.04 22.92 -0.23
CA PHE A 25 -5.90 21.85 0.77
C PHE A 25 -7.17 21.56 1.59
N LEU A 26 -8.25 22.34 1.42
CA LEU A 26 -9.49 22.19 2.18
C LEU A 26 -10.62 21.49 1.40
N GLY A 27 -10.34 20.98 0.19
CA GLY A 27 -11.38 20.57 -0.75
C GLY A 27 -11.11 19.24 -1.46
N SER A 28 -10.66 18.21 -0.75
CA SER A 28 -10.63 16.86 -1.32
C SER A 28 -10.89 15.79 -0.26
N ASN A 29 -12.08 15.18 -0.38
CA ASN A 29 -12.43 13.83 0.05
C ASN A 29 -12.38 13.55 1.56
N GLN A 30 -13.46 13.91 2.26
CA GLN A 30 -13.89 13.12 3.42
C GLN A 30 -14.62 11.86 2.91
N VAL A 31 -13.87 10.94 2.29
CA VAL A 31 -14.23 9.53 2.39
C VAL A 31 -13.58 9.10 3.69
N SER A 32 -14.41 8.85 4.70
CA SER A 32 -14.00 8.24 5.97
C SER A 32 -13.52 6.79 5.71
N ALA A 33 -12.40 6.63 5.04
CA ALA A 33 -11.58 5.44 5.19
C ALA A 33 -10.82 5.62 6.51
N ALA A 34 -10.91 4.66 7.42
CA ALA A 34 -10.07 4.66 8.62
C ALA A 34 -8.62 4.89 8.19
N GLU A 35 -7.97 5.91 8.77
CA GLU A 35 -6.58 6.30 8.48
C GLU A 35 -5.70 5.05 8.30
N PHE A 36 -5.30 4.77 7.06
CA PHE A 36 -4.50 3.59 6.74
C PHE A 36 -3.15 3.72 7.44
N LYS A 37 -2.98 2.99 8.55
CA LYS A 37 -1.72 2.98 9.31
C LYS A 37 -0.82 1.89 8.75
N VAL A 38 0.04 2.27 7.82
CA VAL A 38 0.95 1.32 7.14
C VAL A 38 1.76 0.46 8.11
N ASN A 39 2.18 1.01 9.26
CA ASN A 39 2.91 0.25 10.27
C ASN A 39 2.06 -0.85 10.93
N GLU A 40 0.76 -0.60 11.11
CA GLU A 40 -0.17 -1.61 11.61
C GLU A 40 -0.37 -2.72 10.57
N VAL A 41 -0.50 -2.35 9.29
CA VAL A 41 -0.55 -3.32 8.19
C VAL A 41 0.72 -4.17 8.13
N ILE A 42 1.90 -3.57 8.30
CA ILE A 42 3.18 -4.28 8.37
C ILE A 42 3.18 -5.32 9.50
N ASN A 43 2.64 -4.97 10.68
CA ASN A 43 2.52 -5.88 11.81
C ASN A 43 1.55 -7.03 11.51
N GLN A 44 0.38 -6.73 10.96
CA GLN A 44 -0.61 -7.74 10.58
C GLN A 44 -0.05 -8.70 9.53
N LEU A 45 0.64 -8.20 8.50
CA LEU A 45 1.31 -9.03 7.51
C LEU A 45 2.39 -9.91 8.16
N SER A 46 3.10 -9.45 9.18
CA SER A 46 4.05 -10.28 9.92
C SER A 46 3.35 -11.40 10.70
N ILE A 47 2.18 -11.13 11.28
CA ILE A 47 1.38 -12.15 11.98
C ILE A 47 0.89 -13.20 10.98
N LEU A 48 0.34 -12.78 9.84
CA LEU A 48 -0.11 -13.68 8.78
C LEU A 48 1.02 -14.55 8.24
N GLN A 49 2.22 -13.98 8.03
CA GLN A 49 3.38 -14.75 7.61
C GLN A 49 3.75 -15.82 8.65
N ASN A 50 3.80 -15.45 9.94
CA ASN A 50 4.10 -16.41 11.01
C ASN A 50 3.06 -17.52 11.11
N GLN A 51 1.78 -17.21 10.88
CA GLN A 51 0.72 -18.21 10.80
C GLN A 51 0.95 -19.15 9.62
N LEU A 52 1.25 -18.59 8.44
CA LEU A 52 1.48 -19.36 7.21
C LEU A 52 2.71 -20.28 7.29
N ASP A 53 3.73 -19.86 8.05
CA ASP A 53 4.93 -20.66 8.31
C ASP A 53 4.67 -21.84 9.26
N ASN A 54 3.48 -21.92 9.89
CA ASN A 54 3.07 -23.06 10.69
C ASN A 54 2.67 -24.26 9.79
N GLN A 55 3.31 -25.41 10.01
CA GLN A 55 3.17 -26.59 9.15
C GLN A 55 1.84 -27.36 9.30
N THR A 56 0.96 -26.98 10.24
CA THR A 56 -0.27 -27.72 10.54
C THR A 56 -1.55 -27.05 10.05
N LEU A 57 -1.46 -26.03 9.20
CA LEU A 57 -2.64 -25.32 8.70
C LEU A 57 -3.52 -26.20 7.81
N ASN A 58 -4.84 -26.06 7.95
CA ASN A 58 -5.80 -26.65 7.03
C ASN A 58 -6.20 -25.68 5.91
N GLU A 59 -6.91 -26.20 4.90
CA GLU A 59 -7.31 -25.43 3.71
C GLU A 59 -8.10 -24.15 4.04
N ARG A 60 -8.99 -24.18 5.05
CA ARG A 60 -9.77 -23.00 5.44
C ARG A 60 -8.86 -21.92 6.02
N GLU A 61 -7.96 -22.29 6.93
CA GLU A 61 -7.03 -21.34 7.55
C GLU A 61 -6.13 -20.67 6.50
N ILE A 62 -5.65 -21.42 5.51
CA ILE A 62 -4.84 -20.87 4.42
C ILE A 62 -5.66 -19.92 3.54
N LYS A 63 -6.94 -20.22 3.27
CA LYS A 63 -7.84 -19.31 2.55
C LYS A 63 -8.07 -18.02 3.33
N ASP A 64 -8.32 -18.10 4.63
CA ASP A 64 -8.55 -16.94 5.49
C ASP A 64 -7.31 -16.03 5.54
N ILE A 65 -6.10 -16.62 5.66
CA ILE A 65 -4.83 -15.89 5.57
C ILE A 65 -4.71 -15.18 4.22
N ARG A 66 -4.98 -15.88 3.11
CA ARG A 66 -4.89 -15.34 1.76
C ARG A 66 -5.87 -14.18 1.55
N GLU A 67 -7.10 -14.32 2.01
CA GLU A 67 -8.15 -13.29 1.88
C GLU A 67 -7.80 -12.05 2.70
N THR A 68 -7.30 -12.24 3.92
CA THR A 68 -6.82 -11.13 4.74
C THR A 68 -5.63 -10.42 4.06
N ALA A 69 -4.68 -11.17 3.52
CA ALA A 69 -3.54 -10.61 2.79
C ALA A 69 -3.97 -9.85 1.52
N LEU A 70 -4.99 -10.32 0.80
CA LEU A 70 -5.58 -9.62 -0.35
C LEU A 70 -6.20 -8.27 0.05
N SER A 71 -6.95 -8.24 1.16
CA SER A 71 -7.52 -7.01 1.70
C SER A 71 -6.44 -6.00 2.09
N LEU A 72 -5.42 -6.44 2.84
CA LEU A 72 -4.29 -5.59 3.25
C LEU A 72 -3.48 -5.08 2.05
N ARG A 73 -3.35 -5.90 0.99
CA ARG A 73 -2.72 -5.49 -0.26
C ARG A 73 -3.47 -4.34 -0.92
N ALA A 74 -4.81 -4.42 -0.97
CA ALA A 74 -5.64 -3.39 -1.58
C ALA A 74 -5.42 -2.02 -0.91
N GLY A 75 -5.49 -1.97 0.43
CA GLY A 75 -5.19 -0.75 1.17
C GLY A 75 -3.73 -0.28 1.02
N SER A 76 -2.78 -1.21 0.90
CA SER A 76 -1.37 -0.86 0.66
C SER A 76 -1.14 -0.22 -0.71
N LEU A 77 -1.85 -0.69 -1.75
CA LEU A 77 -1.82 -0.09 -3.08
C LEU A 77 -2.49 1.28 -3.11
N GLU A 78 -3.58 1.45 -2.37
CA GLU A 78 -4.21 2.76 -2.17
C GLU A 78 -3.23 3.74 -1.51
N CYS A 79 -2.55 3.33 -0.43
CA CYS A 79 -1.52 4.17 0.19
C CYS A 79 -0.41 4.57 -0.79
N VAL A 80 0.06 3.66 -1.64
CA VAL A 80 1.05 3.99 -2.68
C VAL A 80 0.48 5.06 -3.61
N GLY A 81 -0.74 4.86 -4.12
CA GLY A 81 -1.41 5.80 -5.02
C GLY A 81 -1.63 7.19 -4.42
N GLU A 82 -1.85 7.29 -3.11
CA GLU A 82 -2.02 8.56 -2.40
C GLU A 82 -0.69 9.23 -2.05
N THR A 83 0.34 8.45 -1.70
CA THR A 83 1.60 8.98 -1.13
C THR A 83 2.62 9.33 -2.20
N GLU A 84 2.69 8.55 -3.29
CA GLU A 84 3.61 8.80 -4.41
C GLU A 84 3.48 10.20 -5.04
N PRO A 85 2.27 10.71 -5.34
CA PRO A 85 2.12 12.07 -5.87
C PRO A 85 2.54 13.16 -4.87
N GLN A 86 2.43 12.90 -3.57
CA GLN A 86 2.89 13.84 -2.53
C GLN A 86 4.42 13.94 -2.51
N VAL A 87 5.12 12.81 -2.60
CA VAL A 87 6.60 12.80 -2.73
C VAL A 87 7.03 13.52 -4.00
N ALA A 88 6.37 13.26 -5.13
CA ALA A 88 6.66 13.94 -6.40
C ALA A 88 6.47 15.46 -6.30
N THR A 89 5.38 15.91 -5.67
CA THR A 89 5.11 17.34 -5.45
C THR A 89 6.16 18.00 -4.57
N LEU A 90 6.52 17.36 -3.44
CA LEU A 90 7.55 17.87 -2.54
C LEU A 90 8.94 17.89 -3.17
N ASN A 91 9.24 16.95 -4.07
CA ASN A 91 10.49 16.97 -4.84
C ASN A 91 10.57 18.22 -5.73
N LEU A 92 9.49 18.55 -6.44
CA LEU A 92 9.42 19.74 -7.28
C LEU A 92 9.55 21.03 -6.45
N GLU A 93 8.92 21.08 -5.27
CA GLU A 93 9.05 22.23 -4.37
C GLU A 93 10.49 22.40 -3.85
N VAL A 94 11.12 21.31 -3.40
CA VAL A 94 12.51 21.34 -2.94
C VAL A 94 13.45 21.77 -4.06
N GLU A 95 13.28 21.22 -5.27
CA GLU A 95 14.10 21.60 -6.43
C GLU A 95 13.95 23.09 -6.77
N ALA A 96 12.72 23.62 -6.76
CA ALA A 96 12.47 25.03 -7.02
C ALA A 96 13.09 25.95 -5.95
N LEU A 97 13.00 25.58 -4.67
CA LEU A 97 13.56 26.36 -3.57
C LEU A 97 15.09 26.30 -3.53
N GLU A 98 15.70 25.18 -3.94
CA GLU A 98 17.17 25.03 -4.02
C GLU A 98 17.81 25.89 -5.11
N GLN A 99 17.05 26.27 -6.15
CA GLN A 99 17.52 27.20 -7.18
C GLN A 99 17.63 28.66 -6.68
N ILE A 100 17.01 28.99 -5.54
CA ILE A 100 17.07 30.31 -4.92
C ILE A 100 18.26 30.36 -3.98
N LYS A 101 19.17 31.33 -4.17
CA LYS A 101 20.33 31.49 -3.28
C LYS A 101 19.87 31.76 -1.84
N PRO A 102 20.21 30.92 -0.85
CA PRO A 102 19.76 31.05 0.53
C PRO A 102 20.31 32.29 1.25
N GLU A 103 21.34 32.94 0.70
CA GLU A 103 21.89 34.19 1.23
C GLU A 103 20.94 35.40 1.09
N VAL A 104 19.88 35.26 0.30
CA VAL A 104 19.00 36.38 -0.07
C VAL A 104 17.76 36.46 0.83
N ASP A 105 17.32 35.36 1.46
CA ASP A 105 16.06 35.33 2.22
C ASP A 105 16.01 34.18 3.27
N ILE A 106 15.90 34.55 4.55
CA ILE A 106 15.76 33.61 5.68
C ILE A 106 14.46 32.80 5.59
N GLU A 107 13.39 33.37 5.02
CA GLU A 107 12.08 32.70 4.87
C GLU A 107 12.19 31.55 3.87
N ILE A 108 12.97 31.71 2.80
CA ILE A 108 13.22 30.65 1.81
C ILE A 108 14.01 29.50 2.42
N TYR A 109 14.98 29.80 3.29
CA TYR A 109 15.74 28.77 4.00
C TYR A 109 14.86 27.93 4.93
N ASP A 110 13.96 28.57 5.68
CA ASP A 110 13.03 27.88 6.59
C ASP A 110 12.02 27.00 5.83
N ARG A 111 11.46 27.54 4.74
CA ARG A 111 10.58 26.78 3.84
C ARG A 111 11.30 25.58 3.21
N LEU A 112 12.53 25.75 2.73
CA LEU A 112 13.33 24.66 2.18
C LEU A 112 13.60 23.57 3.22
N THR A 113 13.92 23.97 4.45
CA THR A 113 14.15 23.03 5.56
C THR A 113 12.88 22.24 5.87
N THR A 114 11.74 22.92 5.95
CA THR A 114 10.43 22.30 6.18
C THR A 114 10.05 21.34 5.07
N ALA A 115 10.17 21.76 3.81
CA ALA A 115 9.86 20.92 2.64
C ALA A 115 10.75 19.66 2.59
N ARG A 116 12.05 19.77 2.90
CA ARG A 116 12.95 18.63 2.99
C ARG A 116 12.56 17.65 4.10
N ASN A 117 12.18 18.17 5.28
CA ASN A 117 11.73 17.35 6.41
C ASN A 117 10.44 16.62 6.08
N LEU A 118 9.44 17.31 5.51
CA LEU A 118 8.19 16.69 5.06
C LEU A 118 8.45 15.64 3.99
N ARG A 119 9.27 15.96 2.98
CA ARG A 119 9.66 15.00 1.94
C ARG A 119 10.25 13.73 2.55
N GLY A 120 11.16 13.86 3.51
CA GLY A 120 11.76 12.70 4.19
C GLY A 120 10.73 11.82 4.90
N GLN A 121 9.74 12.42 5.55
CA GLN A 121 8.67 11.69 6.24
C GLN A 121 7.74 10.97 5.25
N VAL A 122 7.30 11.67 4.21
CA VAL A 122 6.38 11.13 3.19
C VAL A 122 7.08 10.05 2.35
N ASP A 123 8.38 10.21 2.03
CA ASP A 123 9.18 9.18 1.36
C ASP A 123 9.33 7.90 2.22
N ALA A 124 9.54 8.05 3.53
CA ALA A 124 9.56 6.92 4.44
C ALA A 124 8.21 6.19 4.51
N GLN A 125 7.10 6.95 4.51
CA GLN A 125 5.75 6.38 4.43
C GLN A 125 5.54 5.63 3.11
N LEU A 126 5.96 6.20 1.98
CA LEU A 126 5.85 5.57 0.66
C LEU A 126 6.60 4.23 0.61
N LYS A 127 7.83 4.20 1.13
CA LYS A 127 8.63 2.97 1.25
C LYS A 127 7.92 1.90 2.07
N ASN A 128 7.29 2.28 3.18
CA ASN A 128 6.52 1.35 3.99
C ASN A 128 5.29 0.81 3.25
N CYS A 129 4.62 1.65 2.45
CA CYS A 129 3.45 1.21 1.68
C CYS A 129 3.85 0.21 0.60
N TYR A 130 4.94 0.47 -0.12
CA TYR A 130 5.52 -0.50 -1.04
C TYR A 130 5.95 -1.80 -0.34
N LEU A 131 6.57 -1.71 0.84
CA LEU A 131 6.94 -2.88 1.63
C LEU A 131 5.72 -3.75 1.96
N SER A 132 4.60 -3.15 2.35
CA SER A 132 3.35 -3.86 2.63
C SER A 132 2.77 -4.54 1.39
N VAL A 133 2.84 -3.89 0.21
CA VAL A 133 2.47 -4.52 -1.07
C VAL A 133 3.34 -5.76 -1.34
N VAL A 134 4.65 -5.66 -1.18
CA VAL A 134 5.57 -6.79 -1.42
C VAL A 134 5.30 -7.94 -0.45
N ARG A 135 5.14 -7.64 0.84
CA ARG A 135 4.88 -8.66 1.88
C ARG A 135 3.55 -9.38 1.66
N SER A 136 2.48 -8.63 1.41
CA SER A 136 1.17 -9.22 1.10
C SER A 136 1.20 -10.07 -0.17
N THR A 137 1.90 -9.64 -1.22
CA THR A 137 2.12 -10.44 -2.44
C THR A 137 2.71 -11.81 -2.12
N ARG A 138 3.79 -11.83 -1.33
CA ARG A 138 4.47 -13.07 -0.96
C ARG A 138 3.55 -14.03 -0.20
N ILE A 139 2.79 -13.51 0.77
CA ILE A 139 1.84 -14.30 1.54
C ILE A 139 0.80 -14.91 0.61
N ILE A 140 0.22 -14.12 -0.30
CA ILE A 140 -0.77 -14.58 -1.28
C ILE A 140 -0.20 -15.70 -2.16
N ASP A 141 1.03 -15.53 -2.67
CA ASP A 141 1.68 -16.51 -3.55
C ASP A 141 1.93 -17.84 -2.83
N VAL A 142 2.44 -17.78 -1.60
CA VAL A 142 2.67 -18.98 -0.78
C VAL A 142 1.36 -19.66 -0.43
N SER A 143 0.33 -18.90 -0.01
CA SER A 143 -1.00 -19.46 0.27
C SER A 143 -1.60 -20.13 -0.97
N ASN A 144 -1.49 -19.53 -2.15
CA ASN A 144 -1.96 -20.13 -3.41
C ASN A 144 -1.23 -21.45 -3.70
N LYS A 145 0.09 -21.49 -3.49
CA LYS A 145 0.87 -22.72 -3.66
C LYS A 145 0.38 -23.82 -2.72
N LEU A 146 0.22 -23.53 -1.44
CA LEU A 146 -0.25 -24.51 -0.45
C LEU A 146 -1.67 -25.00 -0.75
N LEU A 147 -2.58 -24.13 -1.18
CA LEU A 147 -3.95 -24.53 -1.56
C LEU A 147 -3.95 -25.47 -2.79
N ASN A 148 -3.05 -25.24 -3.75
CA ASN A 148 -2.88 -26.13 -4.89
C ASN A 148 -2.33 -27.50 -4.48
N GLU A 149 -1.40 -27.53 -3.53
CA GLU A 149 -0.87 -28.78 -2.96
C GLU A 149 -1.97 -29.57 -2.23
N PHE A 150 -2.79 -28.91 -1.40
CA PHE A 150 -3.96 -29.52 -0.75
C PHE A 150 -4.93 -30.13 -1.77
N THR A 151 -5.26 -29.37 -2.82
CA THR A 151 -6.18 -29.83 -3.87
C THR A 151 -5.62 -31.05 -4.59
N THR A 152 -4.32 -31.04 -4.91
CA THR A 152 -3.64 -32.14 -5.59
C THR A 152 -3.58 -33.40 -4.71
N GLU A 153 -3.26 -33.25 -3.43
CA GLU A 153 -3.24 -34.37 -2.47
C GLU A 153 -4.63 -34.98 -2.29
N PHE A 154 -5.66 -34.13 -2.18
CA PHE A 154 -7.04 -34.57 -2.05
C PHE A 154 -7.51 -35.39 -3.27
N LEU A 155 -7.22 -34.90 -4.48
CA LEU A 155 -7.55 -35.61 -5.72
C LEU A 155 -6.80 -36.95 -5.81
N SER A 156 -5.51 -36.97 -5.50
CA SER A 156 -4.71 -38.19 -5.47
C SER A 156 -5.26 -39.24 -4.49
N LYS A 157 -5.63 -38.84 -3.27
CA LYS A 157 -6.26 -39.74 -2.28
C LYS A 157 -7.60 -40.27 -2.77
N LYS A 158 -8.42 -39.43 -3.43
CA LYS A 158 -9.70 -39.85 -3.99
C LYS A 158 -9.50 -40.91 -5.07
N ASP A 159 -8.55 -40.72 -5.98
CA ASP A 159 -8.25 -41.68 -7.05
C ASP A 159 -7.77 -43.01 -6.48
N ILE A 160 -6.88 -43.00 -5.49
CA ILE A 160 -6.43 -44.22 -4.79
C ILE A 160 -7.61 -44.95 -4.15
N ASN A 161 -8.52 -44.23 -3.50
CA ASN A 161 -9.69 -44.83 -2.85
C ASN A 161 -10.65 -45.44 -3.89
N ILE A 162 -10.85 -44.80 -5.04
CA ILE A 162 -11.66 -45.34 -6.13
C ILE A 162 -11.02 -46.62 -6.69
N ILE A 163 -9.71 -46.60 -6.97
CA ILE A 163 -8.98 -47.78 -7.47
C ILE A 163 -9.08 -48.93 -6.48
N ARG A 164 -8.89 -48.67 -5.18
CA ARG A 164 -9.03 -49.69 -4.14
C ARG A 164 -10.45 -50.26 -4.10
N ALA A 165 -11.48 -49.41 -4.17
CA ALA A 165 -12.87 -49.86 -4.19
C ALA A 165 -13.15 -50.76 -5.40
N ILE A 166 -12.67 -50.39 -6.59
CA ILE A 166 -12.80 -51.20 -7.81
C ILE A 166 -12.08 -52.55 -7.65
N ALA A 167 -10.88 -52.56 -7.08
CA ALA A 167 -10.10 -53.78 -6.87
C ALA A 167 -10.80 -54.79 -5.92
N THR A 168 -11.69 -54.31 -5.04
CA THR A 168 -12.49 -55.18 -4.15
C THR A 168 -13.76 -55.76 -4.78
N ILE A 169 -14.17 -55.27 -5.96
CA ILE A 169 -15.40 -55.74 -6.64
C ILE A 169 -15.35 -57.25 -6.95
N PRO A 170 -14.27 -57.84 -7.48
CA PRO A 170 -14.22 -59.26 -7.79
C PRO A 170 -14.46 -60.16 -6.56
N GLU A 171 -13.90 -59.80 -5.40
CA GLU A 171 -14.13 -60.53 -4.14
C GLU A 171 -15.58 -60.41 -3.66
N GLN A 172 -16.21 -59.25 -3.86
CA GLN A 172 -17.62 -59.04 -3.54
C GLN A 172 -18.55 -59.85 -4.45
N ILE A 173 -18.19 -60.03 -5.73
CA ILE A 173 -18.97 -60.84 -6.67
C ILE A 173 -18.93 -62.33 -6.30
N THR A 174 -17.79 -62.84 -5.80
CA THR A 174 -17.68 -64.24 -5.35
C THR A 174 -18.47 -64.58 -4.09
N LEU A 175 -18.96 -63.57 -3.37
CA LEU A 175 -19.78 -63.71 -2.16
C LEU A 175 -21.29 -63.57 -2.42
N LEU A 176 -21.70 -63.33 -3.68
CA LEU A 176 -23.12 -63.30 -4.06
C LEU A 176 -23.64 -64.74 -4.25
N PRO A 177 -24.81 -65.09 -3.68
CA PRO A 177 -25.39 -66.44 -3.72
C PRO A 177 -25.82 -66.89 -5.12
#